data_AF-A0AAU7PPM1-F1
#
_entry.id   AF-A0AAU7PPM1-F1
#
_cell.length_a   1.000
_cell.length_b   1.000
_cell.length_c   1.000
_cell.angle_alpha   90.00
_cell.angle_beta   90.00
_cell.angle_gamma   90.00
#
_symmetry.space_group_name_H-M   'P 1'
#
loop_
_entity.id
_entity.type
_entity.pdbx_description
1 polymer ?
#
loop_
_entity_poly.entity_id
_entity_poly.type
_entity_poly.pdbx_seq_one_letter_code
_entity_poly.pdbx_strand_id
1 'polypeptide(L)'
;MAITGSIGSNVNPSFAVSRTSPTATTIVSGLFPLLNTNLLVLTLRAVLGNGTVTLAGDATLNSGDVVGLFYVSSGLSLNLNLGGANTGGIVWSIHRIA
;
A
#
# COMPACT_ATOMS: atom_id res chain seq x y z
N MET A 1 16.76 0.99 -5.87
CA MET A 1 16.80 0.50 -7.27
C MET A 1 15.90 1.39 -8.12
N ALA A 2 16.19 1.60 -9.39
CA ALA A 2 15.27 2.30 -10.29
C ALA A 2 14.26 1.31 -10.86
N ILE A 3 12.97 1.67 -10.87
CA ILE A 3 11.94 0.88 -11.54
C ILE A 3 11.93 1.29 -13.02
N THR A 4 12.02 0.30 -13.92
CA THR A 4 12.05 0.53 -15.37
C THR A 4 10.64 0.44 -15.95
N GLY A 5 10.16 1.54 -16.55
CA GLY A 5 8.93 1.56 -17.35
C GLY A 5 7.76 2.32 -16.73
N SER A 6 6.79 2.68 -17.58
CA SER A 6 5.55 3.31 -17.13
C SER A 6 4.51 2.26 -16.71
N ILE A 7 3.76 2.52 -15.65
CA ILE A 7 2.56 1.77 -15.25
C ILE A 7 1.32 2.37 -15.93
N GLY A 8 0.23 1.60 -15.94
CA GLY A 8 -1.03 2.02 -16.56
C GLY A 8 -1.69 3.21 -15.85
N SER A 9 -2.51 3.97 -16.58
CA SER A 9 -3.18 5.19 -16.10
C SER A 9 -4.17 4.97 -14.94
N ASN A 10 -4.64 3.74 -14.74
CA ASN A 10 -5.56 3.39 -13.66
C ASN A 10 -4.90 2.57 -12.54
N VAL A 11 -3.58 2.37 -12.61
CA VAL A 11 -2.83 1.56 -11.64
C VAL A 11 -2.43 2.42 -10.45
N ASN A 12 -3.08 2.17 -9.31
CA ASN A 12 -2.86 2.90 -8.04
C ASN A 12 -2.71 1.91 -6.87
N PRO A 13 -1.57 1.20 -6.78
CA PRO A 13 -1.34 0.23 -5.72
C PRO A 13 -1.33 0.90 -4.34
N SER A 14 -1.74 0.16 -3.33
CA SER A 14 -1.81 0.65 -1.96
C SER A 14 -1.47 -0.43 -0.93
N PHE A 15 -1.21 0.02 0.29
CA PHE A 15 -1.39 -0.82 1.47
C PHE A 15 -2.71 -0.46 2.14
N ALA A 16 -3.38 -1.47 2.70
CA ALA A 16 -4.62 -1.30 3.44
C ALA A 16 -4.57 -2.12 4.72
N VAL A 17 -5.00 -1.51 5.82
CA VAL A 17 -5.39 -2.25 7.02
C VAL A 17 -6.87 -2.52 6.91
N SER A 18 -7.25 -3.80 6.95
CA SER A 18 -8.63 -4.23 6.76
C SER A 18 -9.03 -5.28 7.78
N ARG A 19 -10.29 -5.22 8.19
CA ARG A 19 -10.98 -6.34 8.82
C ARG A 19 -11.36 -7.35 7.74
N THR A 20 -11.13 -8.64 7.99
CA THR A 20 -11.50 -9.75 7.10
C THR A 20 -12.66 -10.58 7.65
N SER A 21 -12.93 -10.52 8.95
CA SER A 21 -14.03 -11.21 9.63
C SER A 21 -14.57 -10.34 10.76
N PRO A 22 -15.88 -10.39 11.06
CA PRO A 22 -16.93 -11.18 10.36
C PRO A 22 -17.38 -10.53 9.05
N THR A 23 -17.11 -9.24 8.86
CA THR A 23 -17.46 -8.51 7.64
C THR A 23 -16.25 -7.76 7.13
N ALA A 24 -15.92 -8.00 5.86
CA ALA A 24 -14.77 -7.38 5.23
C ALA A 24 -14.96 -5.86 5.11
N THR A 25 -14.06 -5.09 5.74
CA THR A 25 -14.09 -3.62 5.73
C THR A 25 -12.67 -3.06 5.77
N THR A 26 -12.38 -2.10 4.90
CA THR A 26 -11.10 -1.38 4.95
C THR A 26 -11.16 -0.30 6.03
N ILE A 27 -10.21 -0.31 6.95
CA ILE A 27 -10.11 0.64 8.05
C ILE A 27 -9.35 1.89 7.58
N VAL A 28 -8.15 1.69 7.03
CA VAL A 28 -7.30 2.76 6.50
C VAL A 28 -6.52 2.22 5.31
N SER A 29 -6.26 3.08 4.32
CA SER A 29 -5.40 2.74 3.19
C SER A 29 -4.50 3.91 2.79
N GLY A 30 -3.40 3.58 2.13
CA GLY A 30 -2.38 4.54 1.70
C GLY A 30 -1.78 4.11 0.37
N LEU A 31 -1.82 5.02 -0.60
CA LEU A 31 -1.26 4.78 -1.92
C LEU A 31 0.27 4.65 -1.86
N PHE A 32 0.83 3.83 -2.75
CA PHE A 32 2.26 3.82 -2.99
C PHE A 32 2.70 5.19 -3.52
N PRO A 33 3.93 5.63 -3.21
CA PRO A 33 4.51 6.79 -3.85
C PRO A 33 4.67 6.55 -5.35
N LEU A 34 4.05 7.40 -6.16
CA LEU A 34 4.13 7.36 -7.62
C LEU A 34 4.76 8.64 -8.16
N LEU A 35 5.67 8.51 -9.13
CA LEU A 35 5.95 9.58 -10.09
C LEU A 35 4.81 9.59 -11.10
N ASN A 36 4.19 10.74 -11.33
CA ASN A 36 3.17 10.91 -12.37
C ASN A 36 3.43 12.25 -13.09
N THR A 37 3.96 12.18 -14.30
CA THR A 37 4.35 13.37 -15.07
C THR A 37 3.75 13.30 -16.45
N ASN A 38 3.28 14.45 -16.92
CA ASN A 38 2.78 14.64 -18.28
C ASN A 38 3.54 15.80 -18.90
N LEU A 39 4.34 15.50 -19.93
CA LEU A 39 5.03 16.45 -20.78
C LEU A 39 4.47 16.32 -22.20
N LEU A 40 4.65 17.36 -23.02
CA LEU A 40 4.05 17.48 -24.36
C LEU A 40 4.16 16.21 -25.24
N VAL A 41 5.23 15.43 -25.09
CA VAL A 41 5.47 14.21 -25.88
C VAL A 41 5.59 12.93 -25.02
N LEU A 42 5.47 13.04 -23.69
CA LEU A 42 5.72 11.92 -22.79
C LEU A 42 4.81 11.99 -21.56
N THR A 43 3.98 10.96 -21.43
CA THR A 43 3.32 10.63 -20.16
C THR A 43 4.08 9.49 -19.50
N LEU A 44 4.53 9.70 -18.28
CA LEU A 44 5.21 8.70 -17.48
C LEU A 44 4.54 8.58 -16.12
N ARG A 45 4.17 7.35 -15.76
CA ARG A 45 3.79 6.99 -14.40
C ARG A 45 4.67 5.88 -13.90
N ALA A 46 5.34 6.01 -12.76
CA ALA A 46 6.18 4.96 -12.22
C ALA A 46 6.03 4.87 -10.71
N VAL A 47 6.14 3.65 -10.17
CA VAL A 47 6.29 3.45 -8.72
C VAL A 47 7.68 3.95 -8.33
N LEU A 48 7.82 4.66 -7.22
CA LEU A 48 9.13 5.06 -6.71
C LEU A 48 9.87 3.83 -6.14
N GLY A 49 11.16 3.71 -6.46
CA GLY A 49 11.98 2.57 -6.03
C GLY A 49 12.22 2.46 -4.53
N ASN A 50 11.88 3.51 -3.78
CA ASN A 50 11.85 3.55 -2.34
C ASN A 50 10.85 4.64 -1.89
N GLY A 51 10.28 4.46 -0.72
CA GLY A 51 9.38 5.44 -0.11
C GLY A 51 8.70 4.85 1.11
N THR A 52 7.95 5.70 1.80
CA THR A 52 7.20 5.32 3.00
C THR A 52 5.73 5.52 2.74
N VAL A 53 4.92 4.51 3.03
CA VAL A 53 3.46 4.64 3.13
C VAL A 53 3.12 4.73 4.61
N THR A 54 2.57 5.86 5.03
CA THR A 54 2.10 6.04 6.42
C THR A 54 0.61 5.76 6.46
N LEU A 55 0.20 4.81 7.29
CA LEU A 55 -1.20 4.50 7.57
C LEU A 55 -1.50 4.96 8.99
N ALA A 56 -2.43 5.91 9.12
CA ALA A 56 -2.89 6.40 10.42
C ALA A 56 -4.42 6.44 10.40
N GLY A 57 -5.03 5.83 11.42
CA GLY A 57 -6.47 5.79 11.55
C GLY A 57 -6.88 5.01 12.78
N ASP A 58 -8.08 5.32 13.27
CA ASP A 58 -8.67 4.70 14.44
C ASP A 58 -9.81 3.79 14.02
N ALA A 59 -9.98 2.67 14.72
CA ALA A 59 -11.11 1.77 14.50
C ALA A 59 -11.58 1.14 15.80
N THR A 60 -12.90 1.08 15.96
CA THR A 60 -13.51 0.24 16.98
C THR A 60 -13.45 -1.22 16.54
N LEU A 61 -12.85 -2.07 17.38
CA LEU A 61 -12.81 -3.51 17.18
C LEU A 61 -13.74 -4.20 18.18
N ASN A 62 -14.45 -5.21 17.71
CA ASN A 62 -15.29 -6.08 18.53
C ASN A 62 -14.60 -7.44 18.73
N SER A 63 -15.07 -8.21 19.71
CA SER A 63 -14.63 -9.60 19.87
C SER A 63 -14.89 -10.39 18.58
N GLY A 64 -13.89 -11.16 18.14
CA GLY A 64 -13.95 -11.94 16.91
C GLY A 64 -13.57 -11.20 15.63
N ASP A 65 -13.24 -9.90 15.71
CA ASP A 65 -12.67 -9.19 14.56
C ASP A 65 -11.28 -9.76 14.20
N VAL A 66 -11.07 -10.01 12.91
CA VAL A 66 -9.76 -10.38 12.36
C VAL A 66 -9.27 -9.24 11.50
N VAL A 67 -8.09 -8.69 11.81
CA VAL A 67 -7.50 -7.54 11.13
C VAL A 67 -6.16 -7.94 10.52
N GLY A 68 -5.87 -7.42 9.33
CA GLY A 68 -4.61 -7.64 8.62
C GLY A 68 -4.11 -6.40 7.90
N LEU A 69 -2.80 -6.37 7.61
CA LEU A 69 -2.20 -5.46 6.64
C LEU A 69 -2.11 -6.18 5.29
N PHE A 70 -2.64 -5.56 4.24
CA PHE A 70 -2.72 -6.14 2.91
C PHE A 70 -2.09 -5.23 1.87
N TYR A 71 -1.40 -5.85 0.90
CA TYR A 71 -1.03 -5.20 -0.35
C TYR A 71 -2.20 -5.30 -1.33
N VAL A 72 -2.60 -4.15 -1.89
CA VAL A 72 -3.64 -4.04 -2.92
C VAL A 72 -2.97 -3.62 -4.22
N SER A 73 -2.86 -4.53 -5.18
CA SER A 73 -2.05 -4.30 -6.38
C SER A 73 -2.62 -3.25 -7.33
N SER A 74 -3.95 -3.10 -7.38
CA SER A 74 -4.62 -2.21 -8.35
C SER A 74 -4.15 -2.47 -9.80
N GLY A 75 -3.89 -3.73 -10.15
CA GLY A 75 -3.41 -4.11 -11.49
C GLY A 75 -1.91 -3.86 -11.74
N LEU A 76 -1.12 -3.53 -10.73
CA LEU A 76 0.33 -3.47 -10.86
C LEU A 76 0.90 -4.86 -11.17
N SER A 77 1.56 -5.00 -12.32
CA SER A 77 2.19 -6.25 -12.79
C SER A 77 3.65 -6.40 -12.38
N LEU A 78 4.27 -5.33 -11.86
CA LEU A 78 5.65 -5.37 -11.37
C LEU A 78 5.75 -6.24 -10.12
N ASN A 79 6.75 -7.12 -10.09
CA ASN A 79 7.10 -7.84 -8.88
C ASN A 79 7.69 -6.88 -7.85
N LEU A 80 7.15 -6.91 -6.64
CA LEU A 80 7.60 -6.09 -5.53
C LEU A 80 8.31 -6.96 -4.50
N ASN A 81 9.46 -6.50 -4.04
CA ASN A 81 10.07 -7.00 -2.82
C ASN A 81 9.66 -6.08 -1.66
N LEU A 82 8.77 -6.58 -0.79
CA LEU A 82 8.18 -5.82 0.30
C LEU A 82 8.82 -6.22 1.63
N GLY A 83 9.04 -5.25 2.53
CA GLY A 83 9.72 -5.47 3.81
C GLY A 83 11.04 -4.70 3.97
N GLY A 84 11.38 -3.84 3.01
CA GLY A 84 12.57 -2.98 3.06
C GLY A 84 13.86 -3.73 2.72
N ALA A 85 14.99 -3.02 2.81
CA ALA A 85 16.32 -3.59 2.56
C ALA A 85 16.91 -4.36 3.77
N ASN A 86 16.20 -4.34 4.90
CA ASN A 86 16.63 -4.94 6.15
C ASN A 86 16.00 -6.33 6.31
N THR A 87 16.66 -7.22 7.05
CA THR A 87 16.20 -8.59 7.31
C THR A 87 14.91 -8.71 8.15
N GLY A 88 14.35 -7.60 8.62
CA GLY A 88 13.16 -7.57 9.48
C GLY A 88 11.82 -7.77 8.76
N GLY A 89 11.77 -7.65 7.43
CA GLY A 89 10.52 -7.78 6.67
C GLY A 89 9.48 -6.70 6.97
N ILE A 90 8.20 -6.98 6.69
CA ILE A 90 7.10 -6.06 6.98
C ILE A 90 6.70 -6.22 8.46
N VAL A 91 6.86 -5.16 9.25
CA VAL A 91 6.41 -5.09 10.65
C VAL A 91 5.25 -4.11 10.75
N TRP A 92 4.16 -4.53 11.38
CA TRP A 92 3.01 -3.69 11.69
C TRP A 92 2.41 -4.12 13.02
N SER A 93 1.74 -3.20 13.70
CA SER A 93 1.16 -3.41 15.03
C SER A 93 -0.13 -2.62 15.19
N ILE A 94 -1.01 -3.12 16.06
CA ILE A 94 -2.19 -2.38 16.52
C ILE A 94 -1.93 -1.90 17.93
N HIS A 95 -2.26 -0.64 18.21
CA HIS A 95 -2.22 -0.07 19.55
C HIS A 95 -3.65 0.23 20.02
N ARG A 96 -3.94 -0.05 21.30
CA ARG A 96 -5.22 0.30 21.91
C ARG A 96 -5.21 1.79 22.27
N ILE A 97 -6.20 2.52 21.78
CA ILE A 97 -6.46 3.90 22.16
C ILE A 97 -7.28 3.93 23.46
N ALA A 98 -7.04 4.93 24.31
CA ALA A 98 -7.59 5.03 25.68
C ALA A 98 -9.12 5.19 25.70
#